data_AF-A0A369QXP4-F1
#
_entry.id   AF-A0A369QXP4-F1
#
_cell.length_a   1.000
_cell.length_b   1.000
_cell.length_c   1.000
_cell.angle_alpha   90.00
_cell.angle_beta   90.00
_cell.angle_gamma   90.00
#
_symmetry.space_group_name_H-M   'P 1'
#
loop_
_entity.id
_entity.type
_entity.pdbx_description
1 polymer ?
#
loop_
_entity_poly.entity_id
_entity_poly.type
_entity_poly.pdbx_seq_one_letter_code
_entity_poly.pdbx_strand_id
1 'polypeptide(L)'
;MSVGRTSERSPAMTDNVTATASANESGAVLAAAADWALRAAFAGVFVFHGVSKFMNLEGGAQMMGQPVLIWALVAFAELAGGVGLLAGRAIPGSIGDAVTRLSGAAVVPVMLGAIAMVHWGRWNFAPSESHPMGGMEFQVVLLAIGLFYALRGNRA
;
A
#
# COMPACT_ATOMS: atom_id res chain seq x y z
N MET A 1 -1.47 55.76 -39.43
CA MET A 1 -2.14 54.59 -38.83
C MET A 1 -1.35 53.34 -39.21
N SER A 2 -0.47 52.85 -38.32
CA SER A 2 0.23 51.58 -38.52
C SER A 2 -0.56 50.51 -37.78
N VAL A 3 -1.21 49.62 -38.54
CA VAL A 3 -1.96 48.48 -38.00
C VAL A 3 -0.92 47.46 -37.55
N GLY A 4 -0.89 47.21 -36.23
CA GLY A 4 0.01 46.23 -35.63
C GLY A 4 -0.25 44.84 -36.17
N ARG A 5 0.80 44.21 -36.71
CA ARG A 5 0.82 42.81 -37.12
C ARG A 5 0.64 41.95 -35.88
N THR A 6 -0.54 41.36 -35.71
CA THR A 6 -0.75 40.28 -34.74
C THR A 6 0.21 39.15 -35.09
N SER A 7 1.14 38.83 -34.18
CA SER A 7 2.02 37.67 -34.35
C SER A 7 1.16 36.41 -34.26
N GLU A 8 0.71 35.88 -35.39
CA GLU A 8 0.09 34.56 -35.46
C GLU A 8 1.12 33.54 -34.97
N ARG A 9 0.85 32.90 -33.83
CA ARG A 9 1.67 31.77 -33.38
C ARG A 9 1.57 30.68 -34.45
N SER A 10 2.73 30.23 -34.94
CA SER A 10 2.82 29.19 -35.95
C SER A 10 2.05 27.92 -35.52
N PRO A 11 1.22 27.32 -36.40
CA PRO A 11 0.42 26.14 -36.09
C PRO A 11 1.24 24.94 -35.59
N ALA A 12 2.50 24.80 -36.02
CA ALA A 12 3.40 23.77 -35.52
C ALA A 12 3.75 23.92 -34.02
N MET A 13 3.69 25.14 -33.48
CA MET A 13 3.94 25.40 -32.05
C MET A 13 2.73 25.04 -31.18
N THR A 14 1.52 25.22 -31.68
CA THR A 14 0.28 24.84 -30.97
C THR A 14 0.10 23.32 -30.89
N ASP A 15 0.52 22.59 -31.92
CA ASP A 15 0.43 21.13 -31.95
C ASP A 15 1.37 20.48 -30.92
N ASN A 16 2.59 20.99 -30.77
CA ASN A 16 3.55 20.49 -29.77
C ASN A 16 3.11 20.78 -28.32
N VAL A 17 2.52 21.93 -28.05
CA VAL A 17 2.00 22.27 -26.70
C VAL A 17 0.82 21.37 -26.34
N THR A 18 -0.06 21.09 -27.30
CA THR A 18 -1.23 20.24 -27.06
C THR A 18 -0.82 18.76 -26.86
N ALA A 19 0.15 18.28 -27.65
CA ALA A 19 0.67 16.91 -27.52
C ALA A 19 1.42 16.68 -26.19
N THR A 20 2.17 17.68 -25.70
CA THR A 20 2.87 17.57 -24.42
C THR A 20 1.91 17.63 -23.22
N ALA A 21 0.85 18.44 -23.30
CA ALA A 21 -0.18 18.49 -22.27
C ALA A 21 -0.93 17.15 -22.14
N SER A 22 -1.36 16.55 -23.25
CA SER A 22 -2.08 15.26 -23.22
C SER A 22 -1.20 14.10 -22.73
N ALA A 23 0.09 14.11 -23.07
CA ALA A 23 1.06 13.14 -22.56
C ALA A 23 1.24 13.25 -21.03
N ASN A 24 1.31 14.48 -20.49
CA ASN A 24 1.42 14.72 -19.05
C ASN A 24 0.16 14.29 -18.29
N GLU A 25 -1.03 14.57 -18.84
CA GLU A 25 -2.30 14.13 -18.25
C GLU A 25 -2.40 12.61 -18.20
N SER A 26 -2.04 11.93 -19.31
CA SER A 26 -2.02 10.47 -19.37
C SER A 26 -1.06 9.88 -18.35
N GLY A 27 0.13 10.48 -18.20
CA GLY A 27 1.12 10.09 -17.19
C GLY A 27 0.60 10.24 -15.76
N ALA A 28 -0.09 11.33 -15.45
CA ALA A 28 -0.68 11.57 -14.13
C ALA A 28 -1.79 10.55 -13.80
N VAL A 29 -2.63 10.22 -14.77
CA VAL A 29 -3.69 9.20 -14.61
C VAL A 29 -3.08 7.83 -14.33
N LEU A 30 -2.04 7.44 -15.08
CA LEU A 30 -1.36 6.14 -14.88
C LEU A 30 -0.67 6.07 -13.51
N ALA A 31 -0.01 7.15 -13.08
CA ALA A 31 0.61 7.22 -11.75
C ALA A 31 -0.42 7.06 -10.63
N ALA A 32 -1.57 7.76 -10.74
CA ALA A 32 -2.66 7.63 -9.79
C ALA A 32 -3.26 6.22 -9.79
N ALA A 33 -3.45 5.60 -10.96
CA ALA A 33 -3.95 4.23 -11.08
C ALA A 33 -2.99 3.21 -10.46
N ALA A 34 -1.67 3.38 -10.67
CA ALA A 34 -0.66 2.51 -10.09
C ALA A 34 -0.60 2.61 -8.55
N ASP A 35 -0.68 3.83 -7.99
CA ASP A 35 -0.79 4.04 -6.54
C ASP A 35 -2.02 3.34 -5.98
N TRP A 36 -3.20 3.56 -6.57
CA TRP A 36 -4.44 2.92 -6.12
C TRP A 36 -4.43 1.40 -6.26
N ALA A 37 -3.87 0.85 -7.34
CA ALA A 37 -3.73 -0.59 -7.51
C ALA A 37 -2.87 -1.22 -6.41
N LEU A 38 -1.74 -0.59 -6.08
CA LEU A 38 -0.86 -1.08 -5.02
C LEU A 38 -1.51 -0.98 -3.64
N ARG A 39 -2.22 0.12 -3.36
CA ARG A 39 -3.00 0.27 -2.11
C ARG A 39 -4.10 -0.77 -1.99
N ALA A 40 -4.84 -1.02 -3.08
CA ALA A 40 -5.92 -2.00 -3.09
C ALA A 40 -5.41 -3.42 -2.85
N ALA A 41 -4.29 -3.81 -3.48
CA ALA A 41 -3.67 -5.11 -3.25
C ALA A 41 -3.22 -5.27 -1.79
N PHE A 42 -2.52 -4.27 -1.25
CA PHE A 42 -2.07 -4.28 0.14
C PHE A 42 -3.25 -4.31 1.13
N ALA A 43 -4.24 -3.44 0.92
CA ALA A 43 -5.43 -3.37 1.75
C ALA A 43 -6.24 -4.66 1.71
N GLY A 44 -6.41 -5.27 0.53
CA GLY A 44 -7.14 -6.53 0.39
C GLY A 44 -6.58 -7.64 1.27
N VAL A 45 -5.25 -7.76 1.32
CA VAL A 45 -4.56 -8.73 2.16
C VAL A 45 -4.79 -8.43 3.65
N PHE A 46 -4.50 -7.21 4.09
CA PHE A 46 -4.51 -6.88 5.51
C PHE A 46 -5.92 -6.70 6.11
N VAL A 47 -6.88 -6.22 5.32
CA VAL A 47 -8.28 -6.20 5.74
C VAL A 47 -8.80 -7.62 5.90
N PHE A 48 -8.52 -8.51 4.94
CA PHE A 48 -8.92 -9.91 5.05
C PHE A 48 -8.33 -10.55 6.31
N HIS A 49 -7.01 -10.50 6.48
CA HIS A 49 -6.36 -11.10 7.65
C HIS A 49 -6.79 -10.48 8.98
N GLY A 50 -6.93 -9.15 9.05
CA GLY A 50 -7.36 -8.45 10.25
C GLY A 50 -8.79 -8.84 10.65
N VAL A 51 -9.74 -8.80 9.71
CA VAL A 51 -11.14 -9.22 9.97
C VAL A 51 -11.19 -10.68 10.39
N SER A 52 -10.49 -11.59 9.68
CA SER A 52 -10.48 -13.01 10.02
C SER A 52 -9.94 -13.28 11.43
N LYS A 53 -8.95 -12.50 11.91
CA LYS A 53 -8.47 -12.62 13.29
C LYS A 53 -9.51 -12.17 14.31
N PHE A 54 -10.24 -11.09 14.05
CA PHE A 54 -11.32 -10.63 14.94
C PHE A 54 -12.48 -11.62 15.06
N MET A 55 -12.74 -12.42 14.02
CA MET A 55 -13.80 -13.44 14.06
C MET A 55 -13.51 -14.58 15.05
N ASN A 56 -12.26 -14.80 15.42
CA ASN A 56 -11.86 -15.81 16.40
C ASN A 56 -10.54 -15.44 17.10
N LEU A 57 -10.59 -14.43 17.97
CA LEU A 57 -9.39 -13.94 18.67
C LEU A 57 -8.77 -14.99 19.58
N GLU A 58 -9.59 -15.64 20.42
CA GLU A 58 -9.10 -16.62 21.40
C GLU A 58 -8.52 -17.86 20.72
N GLY A 59 -9.25 -18.44 19.77
CA GLY A 59 -8.78 -19.63 19.05
C GLY A 59 -7.56 -19.35 18.18
N GLY A 60 -7.51 -18.19 17.51
CA GLY A 60 -6.33 -17.78 16.74
C GLY A 60 -5.10 -17.54 17.62
N ALA A 61 -5.27 -16.88 18.77
CA ALA A 61 -4.20 -16.66 19.73
C ALA A 61 -3.67 -18.00 20.29
N GLN A 62 -4.57 -18.92 20.64
CA GLN A 62 -4.21 -20.25 21.13
C GLN A 62 -3.45 -21.07 20.07
N MET A 63 -3.94 -21.08 18.82
CA MET A 63 -3.30 -21.78 17.70
C MET A 63 -1.87 -21.28 17.46
N MET A 64 -1.65 -19.97 17.65
CA MET A 64 -0.35 -19.34 17.46
C MET A 64 0.52 -19.29 18.72
N GLY A 65 0.04 -19.84 19.84
CA GLY A 65 0.75 -19.78 21.13
C GLY A 65 1.00 -18.36 21.63
N GLN A 66 0.12 -17.41 21.30
CA GLN A 66 0.26 -16.00 21.64
C GLN A 66 -0.74 -15.58 22.72
N PRO A 67 -0.44 -14.56 23.54
CA PRO A 67 -1.43 -13.91 24.39
C PRO A 67 -2.55 -13.29 23.52
N VAL A 68 -3.81 -13.41 23.96
CA VAL A 68 -4.97 -12.83 23.25
C VAL A 68 -4.79 -11.34 22.98
N LEU A 69 -4.20 -10.59 23.92
CA LEU A 69 -3.91 -9.18 23.73
C LEU A 69 -2.96 -8.92 22.56
N ILE A 70 -1.88 -9.71 22.44
CA ILE A 70 -0.93 -9.58 21.33
C ILE A 70 -1.63 -9.90 20.01
N TRP A 71 -2.41 -10.98 19.96
CA TRP A 71 -3.16 -11.36 18.77
C TRP A 71 -4.19 -10.29 18.35
N ALA A 72 -4.87 -9.67 19.31
CA ALA A 72 -5.78 -8.56 19.07
C ALA A 72 -5.07 -7.31 18.56
N LEU A 73 -3.87 -7.00 19.07
CA LEU A 73 -3.05 -5.90 18.56
C LEU A 73 -2.58 -6.17 17.12
N VAL A 74 -2.22 -7.42 16.79
CA VAL A 74 -1.93 -7.80 15.39
C VAL A 74 -3.16 -7.62 14.52
N ALA A 75 -4.32 -8.13 14.93
CA ALA A 75 -5.57 -8.00 14.18
C ALA A 75 -5.93 -6.53 13.92
N PHE A 76 -5.78 -5.69 14.95
CA PHE A 76 -6.00 -4.25 14.85
C PHE A 76 -5.00 -3.59 13.89
N ALA A 77 -3.71 -3.89 14.01
CA ALA A 77 -2.67 -3.31 13.15
C ALA A 77 -2.86 -3.68 11.67
N GLU A 78 -3.23 -4.93 11.38
CA GLU A 78 -3.55 -5.36 10.02
C GLU A 78 -4.82 -4.65 9.51
N LEU A 79 -5.92 -4.69 10.26
CA LEU A 79 -7.17 -4.08 9.79
C LEU A 79 -7.04 -2.56 9.62
N ALA A 80 -6.52 -1.88 10.63
CA ALA A 80 -6.32 -0.43 10.60
C ALA A 80 -5.26 -0.03 9.56
N GLY A 81 -4.21 -0.83 9.37
CA GLY A 81 -3.21 -0.61 8.33
C GLY A 81 -3.79 -0.75 6.92
N GLY A 82 -4.60 -1.78 6.67
CA GLY A 82 -5.26 -1.97 5.38
C GLY A 82 -6.28 -0.88 5.06
N VAL A 83 -7.22 -0.62 5.98
CA VAL A 83 -8.25 0.43 5.81
C VAL A 83 -7.63 1.81 5.77
N GLY A 84 -6.70 2.08 6.67
CA GLY A 84 -6.01 3.36 6.79
C GLY A 84 -5.22 3.70 5.53
N LEU A 85 -4.66 2.71 4.83
CA LEU A 85 -3.93 2.98 3.59
C LEU A 85 -4.85 3.48 2.46
N LEU A 86 -6.08 2.99 2.39
CA LEU A 86 -7.09 3.49 1.45
C LEU A 86 -7.59 4.88 1.88
N ALA A 87 -7.97 5.02 3.15
CA ALA A 87 -8.49 6.26 3.71
C ALA A 87 -7.47 7.41 3.63
N GLY A 88 -6.19 7.12 3.92
CA GLY A 88 -5.10 8.09 3.89
C GLY A 88 -4.91 8.73 2.52
N ARG A 89 -5.22 8.03 1.43
CA ARG A 89 -5.19 8.62 0.08
C ARG A 89 -6.41 9.51 -0.21
N ALA A 90 -7.58 9.15 0.30
CA ALA A 90 -8.81 9.91 0.12
C ALA A 90 -8.83 11.23 0.92
N ILE A 91 -8.08 11.30 2.02
CA ILE A 91 -7.95 12.50 2.85
C ILE A 91 -6.88 13.44 2.25
N PRO A 92 -7.21 14.71 1.95
CA PRO A 92 -6.24 15.65 1.41
C PRO A 92 -5.25 16.17 2.47
N GLY A 93 -4.09 16.60 2.02
CA GLY A 93 -3.10 17.30 2.85
C GLY A 93 -2.29 16.40 3.78
N SER A 94 -1.69 17.02 4.80
CA SER A 94 -0.76 16.38 5.73
C SER A 94 -1.41 15.30 6.60
N ILE A 95 -2.71 15.42 6.87
CA ILE A 95 -3.47 14.42 7.65
C ILE A 95 -3.53 13.10 6.87
N GLY A 96 -3.93 13.14 5.59
CA GLY A 96 -3.94 11.93 4.76
C GLY A 96 -2.56 11.32 4.59
N ASP A 97 -1.53 12.17 4.42
CA ASP A 97 -0.13 11.70 4.36
C ASP A 97 0.28 10.97 5.64
N ALA A 98 -0.04 11.54 6.81
CA ALA A 98 0.24 10.92 8.10
C ALA A 98 -0.51 9.60 8.26
N VAL A 99 -1.80 9.54 7.88
CA VAL A 99 -2.59 8.29 7.93
C VAL A 99 -1.96 7.22 7.03
N THR A 100 -1.57 7.55 5.79
CA THR A 100 -0.86 6.61 4.89
C THR A 100 0.43 6.09 5.53
N ARG A 101 1.23 6.97 6.13
CA ARG A 101 2.51 6.59 6.76
C ARG A 101 2.31 5.68 7.97
N LEU A 102 1.38 6.05 8.86
CA LEU A 102 1.05 5.27 10.04
C LEU A 102 0.49 3.89 9.65
N SER A 103 -0.30 3.83 8.57
CA SER A 103 -0.86 2.58 8.05
C SER A 103 0.23 1.62 7.57
N GLY A 104 1.19 2.12 6.78
CA GLY A 104 2.36 1.33 6.38
C GLY A 104 3.22 0.91 7.58
N ALA A 105 3.46 1.83 8.52
CA ALA A 105 4.29 1.58 9.70
C ALA A 105 3.67 0.54 10.66
N ALA A 106 2.35 0.53 10.82
CA ALA A 106 1.64 -0.41 11.69
C ALA A 106 1.84 -1.88 11.26
N VAL A 107 1.94 -2.13 9.95
CA VAL A 107 2.09 -3.47 9.38
C VAL A 107 3.52 -3.99 9.47
N VAL A 108 4.54 -3.12 9.52
CA VAL A 108 5.95 -3.51 9.57
C VAL A 108 6.25 -4.51 10.71
N PRO A 109 5.95 -4.23 12.00
CA PRO A 109 6.21 -5.19 13.07
C PRO A 109 5.39 -6.47 12.94
N VAL A 110 4.19 -6.41 12.35
CA VAL A 110 3.36 -7.61 12.08
C VAL A 110 4.05 -8.53 11.08
N MET A 111 4.54 -7.98 9.97
CA MET A 111 5.26 -8.76 8.96
C MET A 111 6.58 -9.32 9.50
N LEU A 112 7.34 -8.54 10.25
CA LEU A 112 8.56 -9.03 10.89
C LEU A 112 8.27 -10.18 11.87
N GLY A 113 7.21 -10.06 12.68
CA GLY A 113 6.76 -11.12 13.58
C GLY A 113 6.32 -12.38 12.83
N ALA A 114 5.48 -12.24 11.80
CA ALA A 114 5.03 -13.37 11.00
C ALA A 114 6.19 -14.09 10.31
N ILE A 115 7.14 -13.33 9.74
CA ILE A 115 8.36 -13.86 9.12
C ILE A 115 9.14 -14.67 10.14
N ALA A 116 9.45 -14.09 11.30
CA ALA A 116 10.26 -14.75 12.31
C ALA A 116 9.60 -16.00 12.91
N MET A 117 8.28 -15.98 13.10
CA MET A 117 7.56 -17.06 13.78
C MET A 117 7.23 -18.25 12.89
N VAL A 118 6.74 -18.01 11.66
CA VAL A 118 6.08 -19.08 10.88
C VAL A 118 6.48 -19.16 9.41
N HIS A 119 7.28 -18.22 8.90
CA HIS A 119 7.69 -18.22 7.48
C HIS A 119 9.21 -18.25 7.23
N TRP A 120 10.02 -18.20 8.30
CA TRP A 120 11.47 -18.08 8.20
C TRP A 120 12.13 -19.26 7.47
N GLY A 121 13.22 -19.00 6.76
CA GLY A 121 14.12 -20.05 6.29
C GLY A 121 13.76 -20.68 4.94
N ARG A 122 12.66 -20.24 4.29
CA ARG A 122 12.27 -20.71 2.96
C ARG A 122 11.74 -19.58 2.08
N TRP A 123 12.30 -19.47 0.87
CA TRP A 123 11.84 -18.53 -0.16
C TRP A 123 10.88 -19.21 -1.15
N ASN A 124 9.69 -19.56 -0.68
CA ASN A 124 8.62 -20.14 -1.49
C ASN A 124 7.30 -20.04 -0.72
N PHE A 125 6.31 -19.32 -1.25
CA PHE A 125 5.04 -19.10 -0.56
C PHE A 125 4.17 -20.35 -0.36
N ALA A 126 4.36 -21.43 -1.13
CA ALA A 126 3.51 -22.61 -1.07
C ALA A 126 3.78 -23.43 0.21
N PRO A 127 2.75 -23.91 0.93
CA PRO A 127 2.93 -24.77 2.11
C PRO A 127 3.78 -26.03 1.84
N SER A 128 4.48 -26.49 2.87
CA SER A 128 5.21 -27.76 2.88
C SER A 128 5.19 -28.39 4.27
N GLU A 129 5.62 -29.64 4.40
CA GLU A 129 5.71 -30.33 5.72
C GLU A 129 6.54 -29.53 6.73
N SER A 130 7.66 -28.97 6.29
CA SER A 130 8.53 -28.12 7.13
C SER A 130 8.01 -26.69 7.33
N HIS A 131 7.09 -26.20 6.48
CA HIS A 131 6.55 -24.84 6.52
C HIS A 131 5.05 -24.87 6.23
N PRO A 132 4.21 -25.28 7.20
CA PRO A 132 2.77 -25.42 6.99
C PRO A 132 2.08 -24.12 6.57
N MET A 133 2.66 -22.97 6.93
CA MET A 133 2.16 -21.64 6.56
C MET A 133 2.81 -21.07 5.28
N GLY A 134 3.66 -21.85 4.60
CA GLY A 134 4.46 -21.35 3.48
C GLY A 134 5.69 -20.55 3.94
N GLY A 135 6.58 -20.23 3.00
CA GLY A 135 7.79 -19.43 3.23
C GLY A 135 7.57 -17.93 3.08
N MET A 136 8.65 -17.15 3.26
CA MET A 136 8.61 -15.70 3.52
C MET A 136 8.48 -14.78 2.30
N GLU A 137 8.42 -15.31 1.07
CA GLU A 137 8.43 -14.51 -0.16
C GLU A 137 7.31 -13.45 -0.17
N PHE A 138 6.08 -13.85 0.14
CA PHE A 138 4.92 -12.95 0.13
C PHE A 138 5.00 -11.90 1.24
N GLN A 139 5.43 -12.29 2.43
CA GLN A 139 5.55 -11.44 3.61
C GLN A 139 6.65 -10.40 3.40
N VAL A 140 7.74 -10.76 2.72
CA VAL A 140 8.81 -9.80 2.37
C VAL A 140 8.30 -8.77 1.36
N VAL A 141 7.50 -9.16 0.37
CA VAL A 141 6.86 -8.20 -0.56
C VAL A 141 5.93 -7.26 0.20
N LEU A 142 5.06 -7.77 1.07
CA LEU A 142 4.16 -6.95 1.86
C LEU A 142 4.91 -6.01 2.82
N LEU A 143 5.98 -6.50 3.46
CA LEU A 143 6.86 -5.69 4.29
C LEU A 143 7.47 -4.53 3.50
N ALA A 144 7.96 -4.80 2.28
CA ALA A 144 8.51 -3.77 1.41
C ALA A 144 7.47 -2.72 1.02
N ILE A 145 6.23 -3.12 0.72
CA ILE A 145 5.13 -2.18 0.41
C ILE A 145 4.74 -1.36 1.65
N GLY A 146 4.68 -1.98 2.83
CA GLY A 146 4.42 -1.29 4.09
C GLY A 146 5.49 -0.24 4.40
N LEU A 147 6.76 -0.59 4.25
CA LEU A 147 7.90 0.32 4.38
C LEU A 147 7.85 1.45 3.33
N PHE A 148 7.49 1.12 2.08
CA PHE A 148 7.34 2.11 1.03
C PHE A 148 6.35 3.20 1.44
N TYR A 149 5.13 2.84 1.89
CA TYR A 149 4.15 3.83 2.31
C TYR A 149 4.51 4.54 3.62
N ALA A 150 5.14 3.83 4.58
CA ALA A 150 5.63 4.42 5.82
C ALA A 150 6.64 5.56 5.55
N LEU A 151 7.55 5.37 4.59
CA LEU A 151 8.62 6.31 4.26
C LEU A 151 8.20 7.35 3.22
N ARG A 152 7.44 6.95 2.21
CA ARG A 152 7.05 7.83 1.09
C ARG A 152 5.86 8.71 1.42
N GLY A 153 4.84 8.17 2.10
CA GLY A 153 3.54 8.82 2.28
C GLY A 153 2.73 8.87 0.98
N ASN A 154 1.95 9.94 0.79
CA ASN A 154 1.08 10.19 -0.36
C ASN A 154 1.77 10.82 -1.58
N ARG A 155 3.10 10.91 -1.55
CA ARG A 155 3.89 11.52 -2.63
C ARG A 155 4.01 10.60 -3.87
N ALA A 156 2.94 9.94 -4.29
CA ALA A 156 2.93 9.13 -5.53
C ALA A 156 2.90 10.04 -6.77
#